data_AF-A0A644V8Q5-F1
#
_entry.id   AF-A0A644V8Q5-F1
#
_cell.length_a   1.000
_cell.length_b   1.000
_cell.length_c   1.000
_cell.angle_alpha   90.00
_cell.angle_beta   90.00
_cell.angle_gamma   90.00
#
_symmetry.space_group_name_H-M   'P 1'
#
loop_
_entity.id
_entity.type
_entity.pdbx_description
1 polymer ?
#
loop_
_entity_poly.entity_id
_entity_poly.type
_entity_poly.pdbx_seq_one_letter_code
_entity_poly.pdbx_strand_id
1 'polypeptide(L)' 'MIRTFVRLKSEVTAAMEHYEERGYTTYRVRLNCDCAINPRRSGILVIDPQTLTLAAKVIRCKGCKNREEAENGTF' A
#
# COMPACT_ATOMS: atom_id res chain seq x y z
N MET A 1 -9.44 6.10 5.19
CA MET A 1 -8.67 5.02 4.55
C MET A 1 -7.55 5.63 3.72
N ILE A 2 -6.30 5.35 4.05
CA ILE A 2 -5.12 5.87 3.32
C ILE A 2 -4.72 4.87 2.22
N ARG A 3 -4.34 5.36 1.04
CA ARG A 3 -3.78 4.55 -0.05
C ARG A 3 -2.34 5.00 -0.30
N THR A 4 -1.40 4.06 -0.27
CA THR A 4 0.03 4.35 -0.43
C THR A 4 0.58 3.47 -1.54
N PHE A 5 1.36 4.04 -2.46
CA PHE A 5 2.04 3.27 -3.50
C PHE A 5 3.53 3.08 -3.17
N VAL A 6 4.05 1.90 -3.49
CA VAL A 6 5.46 1.55 -3.32
C VAL A 6 6.02 0.97 -4.62
N ARG A 7 7.34 1.08 -4.83
CA ARG A 7 8.00 0.61 -6.06
C ARG A 7 8.37 -0.87 -5.96
N LEU A 8 8.97 -1.27 -4.85
CA LEU A 8 9.57 -2.57 -4.60
C LEU A 8 8.65 -3.47 -3.80
N LYS A 9 8.90 -4.79 -3.89
CA LYS A 9 8.19 -5.78 -3.08
C LYS A 9 8.67 -5.76 -1.62
N SER A 10 9.95 -5.45 -1.40
CA SER A 10 10.52 -5.28 -0.06
C SER A 10 9.83 -4.16 0.72
N GLU A 11 9.47 -3.06 0.05
CA GLU A 11 8.72 -1.96 0.68
C GLU A 11 7.32 -2.38 1.14
N VAL A 12 6.68 -3.35 0.46
CA VAL A 12 5.41 -3.94 0.95
C VAL A 12 5.64 -4.73 2.23
N THR A 13 6.73 -5.51 2.30
CA THR A 13 7.09 -6.25 3.52
C THR A 13 7.44 -5.29 4.65
N ALA A 14 8.26 -4.27 4.40
CA ALA A 14 8.63 -3.28 5.41
C ALA A 14 7.40 -2.50 5.93
N ALA A 15 6.46 -2.15 5.05
CA ALA A 15 5.20 -1.54 5.48
C ALA A 15 4.36 -2.50 6.34
N MET A 16 4.36 -3.79 6.02
CA MET A 16 3.66 -4.83 6.78
C MET A 16 4.18 -4.88 8.21
N GLU A 17 5.49 -5.05 8.36
CA GLU A 17 6.20 -5.09 9.65
C GLU A 17 5.94 -3.81 10.46
N HIS A 18 6.08 -2.63 9.82
CA HIS A 18 5.82 -1.34 10.46
C HIS A 18 4.39 -1.18 11.00
N TYR A 19 3.38 -1.69 10.30
CA TYR A 19 2.00 -1.61 10.78
C TYR A 19 1.73 -2.66 11.88
N GLU A 20 2.29 -3.85 11.77
CA GLU A 20 2.16 -4.91 12.78
C GLU A 20 2.83 -4.51 14.10
N GLU A 21 4.02 -3.91 14.06
CA GLU A 21 4.71 -3.35 15.23
C GLU A 21 3.87 -2.28 15.95
N ARG A 22 3.01 -1.58 15.22
CA ARG A 22 2.09 -0.56 15.76
C ARG A 22 0.75 -1.13 16.20
N GLY A 23 0.60 -2.46 16.19
CA GLY A 23 -0.59 -3.16 16.66
C GLY A 23 -1.72 -3.25 15.64
N TYR A 24 -1.48 -2.93 14.36
CA TYR A 24 -2.47 -3.18 13.31
C TYR A 24 -2.43 -4.64 12.85
N THR A 25 -3.56 -5.15 12.37
CA THR A 25 -3.60 -6.44 11.69
C THR A 25 -3.39 -6.23 10.19
N THR A 26 -2.46 -6.96 9.58
CA THR A 26 -2.18 -6.82 8.16
C THR A 26 -2.42 -8.10 7.38
N TYR A 27 -2.81 -7.95 6.10
CA TYR A 27 -3.08 -9.07 5.21
C TYR A 27 -2.42 -8.86 3.85
N ARG A 28 -1.60 -9.82 3.41
CA ARG A 28 -1.08 -9.84 2.04
C ARG A 28 -2.17 -10.22 1.06
N VAL A 29 -2.46 -9.32 0.11
CA VAL A 29 -3.51 -9.52 -0.87
C VAL A 29 -3.12 -8.96 -2.24
N ARG A 30 -3.94 -9.27 -3.25
CA ARG A 30 -3.90 -8.59 -4.54
C ARG A 30 -4.89 -7.43 -4.53
N LEU A 31 -4.39 -6.22 -4.73
CA LEU A 31 -5.19 -4.99 -4.75
C LEU A 31 -5.28 -4.46 -6.17
N ASN A 32 -6.45 -3.93 -6.52
CA ASN A 32 -6.62 -3.23 -7.79
C ASN A 32 -5.92 -1.85 -7.71
N CYS A 33 -5.20 -1.49 -8.77
CA CYS A 33 -4.66 -0.16 -9.01
C CYS A 33 -5.42 0.49 -10.17
N ASP A 34 -5.97 1.68 -10.05
CA ASP A 34 -6.82 2.20 -11.14
C ASP A 34 -6.01 2.72 -12.36
N CYS A 35 -4.72 2.38 -12.38
CA CYS A 35 -3.72 2.79 -13.35
C CYS A 35 -3.62 1.93 -14.62
N ALA A 36 -4.31 0.79 -14.71
CA ALA A 36 -4.25 -0.10 -15.89
C ALA A 36 -5.51 -0.97 -16.04
N ILE A 37 -5.75 -1.48 -17.26
CA ILE A 37 -6.92 -2.30 -17.63
C ILE A 37 -6.98 -3.65 -16.88
N ASN A 38 -5.85 -4.14 -16.36
CA ASN A 38 -5.82 -5.33 -15.50
C ASN A 38 -4.86 -5.15 -14.32
N PRO A 39 -5.30 -4.50 -13.23
CA PRO A 39 -4.34 -3.86 -12.36
C PRO A 39 -4.16 -4.55 -11.00
N ARG A 40 -4.23 -5.88 -10.97
CA ARG A 40 -4.00 -6.63 -9.73
C ARG A 40 -2.53 -6.55 -9.33
N ARG A 41 -2.24 -5.68 -8.38
CA ARG A 41 -0.90 -5.47 -7.79
C ARG A 41 -0.76 -6.23 -6.48
N SER A 42 0.45 -6.62 -6.15
CA SER A 42 0.76 -7.09 -4.79
C SER A 42 0.62 -5.93 -3.82
N GLY A 43 0.12 -6.19 -2.61
CA GLY A 43 -0.02 -5.19 -1.58
C GLY A 43 -0.43 -5.79 -0.24
N ILE A 44 -0.74 -4.90 0.70
CA ILE A 44 -1.31 -5.25 2.00
C ILE A 44 -2.57 -4.43 2.28
N LEU A 45 -3.52 -5.06 2.96
CA LEU A 45 -4.59 -4.39 3.69
C LEU A 45 -4.16 -4.25 5.14
N VAL A 46 -4.41 -3.07 5.71
CA VAL A 46 -4.13 -2.77 7.11
C VAL A 46 -5.45 -2.51 7.80
N ILE A 47 -5.81 -3.39 8.73
CA ILE A 47 -7.03 -3.33 9.53
C ILE A 47 -6.66 -2.83 10.92
N ASP A 48 -7.41 -1.84 11.40
CA ASP A 48 -7.36 -1.43 12.79
C ASP A 48 -8.17 -2.44 13.62
N PRO A 49 -7.54 -3.21 14.54
CA PRO A 49 -8.25 -4.23 15.31
C PRO A 49 -9.20 -3.63 16.36
N GLN A 50 -9.04 -2.36 16.75
CA GLN A 50 -9.92 -1.72 17.73
C GLN A 50 -11.25 -1.30 17.08
N THR A 51 -11.17 -0.75 15.87
CA THR A 51 -12.36 -0.26 15.14
C THR A 51 -12.90 -1.27 14.13
N LEU A 52 -12.14 -2.33 13.83
CA LEU A 52 -12.41 -3.31 12.77
C LEU A 52 -12.57 -2.66 11.38
N THR A 53 -11.96 -1.50 11.18
CA THR A 53 -12.04 -0.75 9.93
C THR A 53 -10.76 -0.86 9.11
N LEU A 54 -10.90 -0.63 7.79
CA LEU A 54 -9.76 -0.57 6.88
C LEU A 54 -9.01 0.76 7.04
N ALA A 55 -7.90 0.71 7.76
CA ALA A 55 -7.04 1.86 8.02
C ALA A 55 -6.27 2.28 6.76
N ALA A 56 -5.60 1.33 6.09
CA ALA A 56 -4.76 1.62 4.94
C ALA A 56 -4.69 0.50 3.89
N LYS A 57 -4.31 0.89 2.67
CA LYS A 57 -3.97 0.01 1.54
C LYS A 57 -2.58 0.38 1.05
N VAL A 58 -1.62 -0.55 1.10
CA VAL A 58 -0.29 -0.35 0.50
C VAL A 58 -0.21 -1.18 -0.78
N ILE A 59 0.07 -0.53 -1.91
CA ILE A 59 -0.03 -1.13 -3.24
C ILE A 59 1.32 -1.01 -3.96
N ARG A 60 1.87 -2.13 -4.40
CA ARG A 60 3.08 -2.12 -5.23
C ARG A 60 2.75 -1.70 -6.67
N CYS A 61 2.95 -0.42 -6.97
CA CYS A 61 2.80 0.13 -8.32
C CYS A 61 3.88 1.18 -8.60
N LYS A 62 4.93 0.80 -9.33
CA LYS A 62 5.99 1.73 -9.75
C LYS A 62 5.45 2.92 -10.54
N GLY A 63 4.48 2.70 -11.44
CA GLY A 63 3.89 3.76 -12.25
C GLY A 63 3.17 4.82 -11.42
N CYS A 64 2.36 4.40 -10.45
CA CYS A 64 1.68 5.34 -9.54
C CYS A 64 2.66 6.02 -8.61
N LYS A 65 3.62 5.28 -8.04
CA LYS A 65 4.62 5.86 -7.14
C LYS A 65 5.46 6.93 -7.82
N ASN A 66 5.94 6.67 -9.05
CA ASN A 66 6.66 7.66 -9.83
C ASN A 66 5.81 8.91 -10.14
N ARG A 67 4.51 8.73 -10.38
CA ARG A 67 3.58 9.85 -10.62
C ARG A 67 3.38 10.69 -9.37
N GLU A 68 3.15 10.04 -8.22
CA GLU A 68 3.05 10.74 -6.93
C GLU A 68 4.32 11.54 -6.62
N GLU A 69 5.50 11.00 -6.91
CA GLU A 69 6.78 11.70 -6.66
C GLU A 69 6.97 12.89 -7.60
N ALA A 70 6.60 12.75 -8.88
CA ALA A 70 6.61 13.85 -9.85
C ALA A 70 5.65 14.97 -9.47
N GLU A 71 4.46 14.64 -8.97
CA GLU A 71 3.47 15.60 -8.49
C GLU A 71 3.89 16.30 -7.19
N ASN A 72 4.64 15.61 -6.32
CA ASN A 72 5.12 16.14 -5.05
C ASN A 72 6.50 16.83 -5.14
N GLY A 73 7.06 17.00 -6.34
CA GLY A 73 8.21 17.88 -6.59
C GLY A 73 9.56 17.41 -5.99
N THR A 74 9.69 16.14 -5.63
CA THR A 74 10.97 15.58 -5.14
C THR A 74 11.74 14.98 -6.32
N PHE A 75 12.59 15.81 -6.94
CA PHE A 75 13.68 15.38 -7.81
C PHE A 75 14.93 15.07 -6.98
#